data_AF-A0A094L789-F1
#
_entry.id   AF-A0A094L789-F1
#
_cell.length_a   1.000
_cell.length_b   1.000
_cell.length_c   1.000
_cell.angle_alpha   90.00
_cell.angle_beta   90.00
_cell.angle_gamma   90.00
#
_symmetry.space_group_name_H-M   'P 1'
#
loop_
_entity.id
_entity.type
_entity.pdbx_description
1 polymer ?
#
loop_
_entity_poly.entity_id
_entity_poly.type
_entity_poly.pdbx_seq_one_letter_code
_entity_poly.pdbx_strand_id
1 'polypeptide(L)'
;MWVICFFPAAQAGCLDQVTGESGNNFSTAVMCTNTLSQPSYQFSFYENADIFYGMFSFDKRNAGWLCVTHGNIEGDNLKCQKSGLRNVQAAYQNGNSRVEMIDLDHRDATDRMAAILDSDLDFSTAGRSADITEVGCLAAVNNSAIYLAYSASNIYSLSNCLFAFEKFLSKNPRLALKLR
;
A
#
# COMPACT_ATOMS: atom_id res chain seq x y z
N MET A 1 34.71 -13.49 13.95
CA MET A 1 33.29 -13.61 13.59
C MET A 1 32.83 -12.22 13.15
N TRP A 2 32.74 -11.99 11.85
CA TRP A 2 32.37 -10.66 11.31
C TRP A 2 30.87 -10.67 11.06
N VAL A 3 30.13 -9.91 11.87
CA VAL A 3 28.72 -9.63 11.61
C VAL A 3 28.70 -8.59 10.49
N ILE A 4 28.33 -9.00 9.29
CA ILE A 4 28.08 -8.07 8.18
C ILE A 4 26.72 -7.43 8.47
N CYS A 5 26.73 -6.25 9.07
CA CYS A 5 25.54 -5.41 9.18
C CYS A 5 25.23 -4.82 7.79
N PHE A 6 24.33 -5.45 7.04
CA PHE A 6 23.64 -4.76 5.95
C PHE A 6 22.70 -3.73 6.57
N PHE A 7 23.07 -2.45 6.50
CA PHE A 7 22.15 -1.38 6.83
C PHE A 7 21.06 -1.35 5.75
N PRO A 8 19.79 -1.66 6.06
CA PRO A 8 18.72 -1.55 5.08
C PRO A 8 18.63 -0.09 4.63
N ALA A 9 18.74 0.14 3.32
CA ALA A 9 18.58 1.46 2.74
C ALA A 9 17.09 1.86 2.87
N ALA A 10 16.79 2.80 3.75
CA ALA A 10 15.45 3.36 3.84
C ALA A 10 15.13 4.08 2.52
N GLN A 11 14.28 3.49 1.67
CA GLN A 11 13.89 4.07 0.39
C GLN A 11 12.44 4.56 0.50
N ALA A 12 12.24 5.86 0.32
CA ALA A 12 10.91 6.49 0.30
C ALA A 12 10.04 6.23 1.56
N GLY A 13 10.65 6.17 2.75
CA GLY A 13 9.92 5.91 4.01
C GLY A 13 9.67 4.43 4.32
N CYS A 14 10.18 3.53 3.47
CA CYS A 14 10.15 2.09 3.65
C CYS A 14 11.48 1.54 4.18
N LEU A 15 11.39 0.72 5.21
CA LEU A 15 12.44 -0.15 5.72
C LEU A 15 12.10 -1.58 5.34
N ASP A 16 13.03 -2.27 4.69
CA ASP A 16 12.92 -3.69 4.34
C ASP A 16 14.10 -4.45 4.95
N GLN A 17 13.82 -5.53 5.69
CA GLN A 17 14.80 -6.48 6.16
C GLN A 17 14.44 -7.87 5.69
N VAL A 18 15.30 -8.42 4.84
CA VAL A 18 15.27 -9.83 4.45
C VAL A 18 16.36 -10.55 5.21
N THR A 19 15.98 -11.50 6.06
CA THR A 19 16.89 -12.39 6.78
C THR A 19 16.72 -13.81 6.25
N GLY A 20 17.84 -14.49 5.98
CA GLY A 20 17.84 -15.88 5.51
C GLY A 20 18.64 -16.77 6.43
N GLU A 21 18.13 -17.97 6.73
CA GLU A 21 18.91 -19.05 7.31
C GLU A 21 19.39 -20.01 6.20
N SER A 22 20.49 -20.73 6.46
CA SER A 22 21.03 -21.73 5.55
C SER A 22 20.02 -22.87 5.34
N GLY A 23 19.28 -22.84 4.22
CA GLY A 23 18.29 -23.88 3.87
C GLY A 23 17.07 -23.42 3.08
N ASN A 24 17.12 -22.29 2.36
CA ASN A 24 15.98 -21.66 1.64
C ASN A 24 14.84 -21.14 2.52
N ASN A 25 15.04 -21.02 3.83
CA ASN A 25 14.08 -20.34 4.71
C ASN A 25 14.45 -18.87 4.81
N PHE A 26 13.66 -18.03 4.14
CA PHE A 26 13.76 -16.58 4.22
C PHE A 26 12.61 -16.03 5.06
N SER A 27 12.90 -15.00 5.84
CA SER A 27 11.87 -14.15 6.42
C SER A 27 12.07 -12.71 5.97
N THR A 28 10.96 -12.07 5.66
CA THR A 28 10.89 -10.70 5.15
C THR A 28 10.10 -9.87 6.15
N ALA A 29 10.67 -8.75 6.58
CA ALA A 29 10.02 -7.77 7.44
C ALA A 29 10.07 -6.40 6.76
N VAL A 30 8.92 -5.86 6.40
CA VAL A 30 8.79 -4.55 5.76
C VAL A 30 7.99 -3.63 6.67
N MET A 31 8.44 -2.39 6.80
CA MET A 31 7.71 -1.31 7.45
C MET A 31 7.83 -0.05 6.62
N CYS A 32 6.70 0.44 6.12
CA CYS A 32 6.61 1.64 5.32
C CYS A 32 5.72 2.67 5.98
N THR A 33 6.22 3.90 6.05
CA THR A 33 5.43 5.08 6.40
C THR A 33 5.42 6.02 5.22
N ASN A 34 4.25 6.58 4.91
CA ASN A 34 4.07 7.31 3.68
C ASN A 34 4.68 8.71 3.67
N THR A 35 4.85 9.26 2.47
CA THR A 35 5.31 10.64 2.27
C THR A 35 4.17 11.66 2.23
N LEU A 36 2.90 11.28 2.34
CA LEU A 36 1.78 12.23 2.36
C LEU A 36 1.55 12.79 3.77
N SER A 37 0.99 14.00 3.85
CA SER A 37 0.56 14.61 5.11
C SER A 37 -0.69 13.93 5.66
N GLN A 38 -1.62 13.52 4.79
CA GLN A 38 -2.81 12.71 5.08
C GLN A 38 -3.21 11.87 3.86
N PRO A 39 -3.79 10.66 4.01
CA PRO A 39 -3.77 9.89 5.25
C PRO A 39 -2.32 9.62 5.66
N SER A 40 -2.02 9.67 6.96
CA SER A 40 -0.72 9.23 7.47
C SER A 40 -0.72 7.70 7.51
N TYR A 41 -0.61 7.08 6.34
CA TYR A 41 -0.70 5.63 6.24
C TYR A 41 0.64 4.97 6.58
N GLN A 42 0.52 3.83 7.23
CA GLN A 42 1.60 2.93 7.53
C GLN A 42 1.17 1.53 7.12
N PHE A 43 2.05 0.81 6.45
CA PHE A 43 1.90 -0.63 6.31
C PHE A 43 3.15 -1.32 6.83
N SER A 44 2.95 -2.42 7.53
CA SER A 44 4.03 -3.26 8.02
C SER A 44 3.64 -4.70 7.84
N PHE A 45 4.53 -5.52 7.29
CA PHE A 45 4.31 -6.95 7.23
C PHE A 45 5.55 -7.73 7.62
N TYR A 46 5.31 -8.90 8.16
CA TYR A 46 6.28 -9.94 8.44
C TYR A 46 5.81 -11.21 7.73
N GLU A 47 6.71 -11.83 7.00
CA GLU A 47 6.45 -13.04 6.23
C GLU A 47 7.59 -14.03 6.46
N ASN A 48 7.26 -15.28 6.74
CA ASN A 48 8.17 -16.42 6.68
C ASN A 48 7.44 -17.62 6.07
N ALA A 49 8.10 -18.77 5.94
CA ALA A 49 7.53 -19.95 5.29
C ALA A 49 6.16 -20.42 5.85
N ASP A 50 5.87 -20.13 7.12
CA ASP A 50 4.70 -20.66 7.84
C ASP A 50 3.67 -19.60 8.24
N ILE A 51 4.04 -18.33 8.26
CA ILE A 51 3.25 -17.25 8.85
C ILE A 51 3.44 -15.96 8.05
N PHE A 52 2.32 -15.31 7.79
CA PHE A 52 2.25 -13.92 7.37
C PHE A 52 1.47 -13.13 8.42
N TYR A 53 2.02 -11.98 8.79
CA TYR A 53 1.38 -10.97 9.62
C TYR A 53 1.50 -9.63 8.91
N GLY A 54 0.38 -8.99 8.59
CA GLY A 54 0.35 -7.69 7.92
C GLY A 54 -0.55 -6.72 8.67
N MET A 55 -0.11 -5.50 8.90
CA MET A 55 -0.92 -4.42 9.44
C MET A 55 -0.91 -3.25 8.46
N PHE A 56 -2.10 -2.78 8.13
CA PHE A 56 -2.36 -1.61 7.30
C PHE A 56 -3.12 -0.59 8.16
N SER A 57 -2.62 0.63 8.24
CA SER A 57 -3.25 1.73 8.99
C SER A 57 -3.25 2.98 8.14
N PHE A 58 -4.35 3.72 8.10
CA PHE A 58 -4.50 4.97 7.33
C PHE A 58 -4.60 6.21 8.21
N ASP A 59 -4.61 6.06 9.54
CA ASP A 59 -4.56 7.19 10.46
C ASP A 59 -3.84 6.83 11.77
N LYS A 60 -3.53 7.85 12.58
CA LYS A 60 -2.88 7.68 13.88
C LYS A 60 -3.71 6.90 14.91
N ARG A 61 -5.00 6.66 14.64
CA ARG A 61 -5.94 5.94 15.50
C ARG A 61 -6.28 4.55 14.95
N ASN A 62 -5.49 4.08 13.99
CA ASN A 62 -5.57 2.76 13.39
C ASN A 62 -6.91 2.49 12.68
N ALA A 63 -7.37 3.41 11.83
CA ALA A 63 -8.36 3.06 10.80
C ALA A 63 -7.69 2.19 9.74
N GLY A 64 -7.91 0.88 9.73
CA GLY A 64 -7.23 -0.01 8.78
C GLY A 64 -7.57 -1.49 8.89
N TRP A 65 -6.60 -2.36 8.61
CA TRP A 65 -6.73 -3.81 8.63
C TRP A 65 -5.53 -4.51 9.25
N LEU A 66 -5.80 -5.64 9.89
CA LEU A 66 -4.83 -6.61 10.35
C LEU A 66 -5.07 -7.93 9.63
N CYS A 67 -4.04 -8.44 8.95
CA CYS A 67 -4.07 -9.67 8.18
C CYS A 67 -3.15 -10.70 8.82
N VAL A 68 -3.65 -11.91 9.00
CA VAL A 68 -2.86 -13.04 9.51
C VAL A 68 -3.14 -14.27 8.64
N THR A 69 -2.09 -15.00 8.28
CA THR A 69 -2.19 -16.36 7.71
C THR A 69 -1.35 -17.33 8.55
N HIS A 70 -1.78 -18.58 8.54
CA HIS A 70 -1.02 -19.71 9.07
C HIS A 70 -0.94 -20.79 7.98
N GLY A 71 0.27 -21.29 7.70
CA GLY A 71 0.55 -22.26 6.64
C GLY A 71 0.97 -21.63 5.31
N ASN A 72 1.01 -22.43 4.24
CA ASN A 72 1.43 -21.98 2.90
C ASN A 72 0.66 -20.73 2.46
N ILE A 73 1.40 -19.73 1.99
CA ILE A 73 0.97 -18.37 1.63
C ILE A 73 0.36 -18.37 0.22
N GLU A 74 -0.58 -19.29 -0.05
CA GLU A 74 -1.34 -19.30 -1.29
C GLU A 74 -2.84 -19.43 -1.02
N GLY A 75 -3.62 -18.62 -1.74
CA GLY A 75 -5.02 -18.87 -2.06
C GLY A 75 -6.05 -18.39 -1.05
N ASP A 76 -6.17 -19.03 0.11
CA ASP A 76 -7.43 -18.97 0.89
C ASP A 76 -7.27 -18.81 2.42
N ASN A 77 -6.04 -18.71 2.94
CA ASN A 77 -5.78 -18.66 4.39
C ASN A 77 -5.53 -17.25 4.95
N LEU A 78 -5.36 -16.24 4.09
CA LEU A 78 -5.12 -14.87 4.52
C LEU A 78 -6.41 -14.26 5.08
N LYS A 79 -6.48 -14.11 6.41
CA LYS A 79 -7.63 -13.50 7.09
C LYS A 79 -7.31 -12.08 7.46
N CYS A 80 -7.92 -11.14 6.76
CA CYS A 80 -7.87 -9.72 7.08
C CYS A 80 -9.10 -9.31 7.90
N GLN A 81 -8.86 -8.72 9.06
CA GLN A 81 -9.88 -8.12 9.91
C GLN A 81 -9.66 -6.63 9.98
N LYS A 82 -10.75 -5.86 9.99
CA LYS A 82 -10.67 -4.42 10.21
C LYS A 82 -10.00 -4.15 11.56
N SER A 83 -8.95 -3.33 11.55
CA SER A 83 -8.31 -2.81 12.76
C SER A 83 -8.94 -1.47 13.15
N GLY A 84 -9.04 -1.24 14.46
CA GLY A 84 -9.56 -0.01 15.05
C GLY A 84 -11.06 0.22 14.91
N LEU A 85 -11.55 1.26 15.60
CA LEU A 85 -12.97 1.57 15.70
C LEU A 85 -13.49 2.40 14.51
N ARG A 86 -12.60 3.07 13.77
CA ARG A 86 -12.98 4.03 12.72
C ARG A 86 -12.91 3.38 11.34
N ASN A 87 -13.78 3.81 10.44
CA ASN A 87 -13.66 3.47 9.02
C ASN A 87 -12.55 4.33 8.38
N VAL A 88 -11.91 3.78 7.35
CA VAL A 88 -11.09 4.58 6.43
C VAL A 88 -12.01 5.60 5.77
N GLN A 89 -11.58 6.86 5.71
CA GLN A 89 -12.37 7.91 5.10
C GLN A 89 -12.30 7.79 3.58
N ALA A 90 -13.40 8.07 2.88
CA ALA A 90 -13.41 8.07 1.42
C ALA A 90 -12.48 9.13 0.82
N ALA A 91 -12.14 10.17 1.57
CA ALA A 91 -11.17 11.16 1.15
C ALA A 91 -10.43 11.83 2.33
N TYR A 92 -9.22 12.31 2.05
CA TYR A 92 -8.38 13.07 2.96
C TYR A 92 -7.87 14.33 2.26
N GLN A 93 -7.77 15.43 3.00
CA GLN A 93 -7.08 16.63 2.53
C GLN A 93 -5.58 16.47 2.79
N ASN A 94 -4.78 16.48 1.74
CA ASN A 94 -3.33 16.38 1.80
C ASN A 94 -2.74 17.70 1.29
N GLY A 95 -2.60 18.69 2.17
CA GLY A 95 -2.02 19.97 1.75
C GLY A 95 -2.82 20.62 0.62
N ASN A 96 -2.20 20.81 -0.54
CA ASN A 96 -2.83 21.33 -1.75
C ASN A 96 -3.54 20.28 -2.62
N SER A 97 -3.46 19.00 -2.26
CA SER A 97 -4.10 17.89 -2.99
C SER A 97 -5.17 17.17 -2.17
N ARG A 98 -6.00 16.39 -2.85
CA ARG A 98 -6.98 15.48 -2.23
C ARG A 98 -6.55 14.04 -2.44
N VAL A 99 -6.57 13.24 -1.39
CA VAL A 99 -6.42 11.78 -1.51
C VAL A 99 -7.80 11.16 -1.49
N GLU A 100 -8.15 10.39 -2.51
CA GLU A 100 -9.37 9.61 -2.58
C GLU A 100 -9.08 8.14 -2.32
N MET A 101 -9.80 7.56 -1.36
CA MET A 101 -9.75 6.15 -1.03
C MET A 101 -10.93 5.45 -1.69
N ILE A 102 -10.65 4.37 -2.43
CA ILE A 102 -11.66 3.68 -3.23
C ILE A 102 -11.66 2.20 -2.87
N ASP A 103 -12.77 1.75 -2.32
CA ASP A 103 -12.99 0.33 -2.03
C ASP A 103 -13.43 -0.37 -3.32
N LEU A 104 -12.60 -1.29 -3.80
CA LEU A 104 -12.83 -2.07 -5.02
C LEU A 104 -13.96 -3.09 -4.83
N ASP A 105 -14.30 -3.44 -3.60
CA ASP A 105 -15.41 -4.34 -3.29
C ASP A 105 -16.76 -3.62 -3.38
N HIS A 106 -16.75 -2.30 -3.59
CA HIS A 106 -17.96 -1.49 -3.78
C HIS A 106 -18.44 -1.54 -5.24
N ARG A 107 -19.76 -1.59 -5.42
CA ARG A 107 -20.43 -1.81 -6.73
C ARG A 107 -20.10 -0.80 -7.83
N ASP A 108 -19.68 0.41 -7.48
CA ASP A 108 -19.36 1.50 -8.42
C ASP A 108 -17.86 1.63 -8.70
N ALA A 109 -17.02 0.75 -8.14
CA ALA A 109 -15.57 0.87 -8.24
C ALA A 109 -15.10 0.84 -9.69
N THR A 110 -15.63 -0.06 -10.51
CA THR A 110 -15.24 -0.22 -11.93
C THR A 110 -15.44 1.07 -12.73
N ASP A 111 -16.60 1.71 -12.60
CA ASP A 111 -16.91 2.95 -13.32
C ASP A 111 -16.02 4.10 -12.84
N ARG A 112 -15.77 4.17 -11.52
CA ARG A 112 -14.84 5.16 -10.95
C ARG A 112 -13.41 4.95 -11.43
N MET A 113 -12.95 3.70 -11.53
CA MET A 113 -11.61 3.38 -12.02
C MET A 113 -11.44 3.77 -13.49
N ALA A 114 -12.42 3.49 -14.33
CA ALA A 114 -12.40 3.91 -15.73
C ALA A 114 -12.28 5.43 -15.85
N ALA A 115 -13.11 6.18 -15.11
CA ALA A 115 -13.06 7.64 -15.12
C ALA A 115 -11.72 8.22 -14.63
N ILE A 116 -11.06 7.58 -13.66
CA ILE A 116 -9.72 7.98 -13.19
C ILE A 116 -8.67 7.72 -14.26
N LEU A 117 -8.69 6.54 -14.89
CA LEU A 117 -7.71 6.16 -15.90
C LEU A 117 -7.85 6.95 -17.21
N ASP A 118 -9.05 7.44 -17.52
CA ASP A 118 -9.30 8.34 -18.65
C ASP A 118 -8.84 9.79 -18.38
N SER A 119 -8.44 10.12 -17.15
CA SER A 119 -7.93 11.44 -16.79
C SER A 119 -6.43 11.61 -17.11
N ASP A 120 -5.97 12.87 -17.12
CA ASP A 120 -4.54 13.18 -17.31
C ASP A 120 -3.74 12.85 -16.04
N LEU A 121 -3.20 11.64 -15.98
CA LEU A 121 -2.45 11.10 -14.83
C LEU A 121 -0.95 11.28 -15.02
N ASP A 122 -0.30 11.83 -13.99
CA ASP A 122 1.17 11.91 -13.90
C ASP A 122 1.78 10.53 -13.58
N PHE A 123 1.03 9.66 -12.90
CA PHE A 123 1.41 8.29 -12.61
C PHE A 123 0.19 7.41 -12.33
N SER A 124 0.30 6.13 -12.69
CA SER A 124 -0.66 5.08 -12.35
C SER A 124 0.06 3.73 -12.25
N THR A 125 -0.35 2.90 -11.29
CA THR A 125 0.13 1.51 -11.19
C THR A 125 -0.53 0.57 -12.20
N ALA A 126 -1.63 0.99 -12.82
CA ALA A 126 -2.38 0.21 -13.81
C ALA A 126 -2.77 1.08 -15.01
N GLY A 127 -2.78 0.48 -16.21
CA GLY A 127 -3.19 1.17 -17.43
C GLY A 127 -4.68 0.99 -17.76
N ARG A 128 -5.33 -0.04 -17.22
CA ARG A 128 -6.73 -0.39 -17.50
C ARG A 128 -7.45 -0.84 -16.23
N SER A 129 -8.76 -0.64 -16.19
CA SER A 129 -9.60 -1.04 -15.06
C SER A 129 -9.54 -2.54 -14.77
N ALA A 130 -9.44 -3.37 -15.82
CA ALA A 130 -9.29 -4.82 -15.67
C ALA A 130 -8.03 -5.20 -14.88
N ASP A 131 -6.91 -4.51 -15.12
CA ASP A 131 -5.65 -4.78 -14.43
C ASP A 131 -5.75 -4.42 -12.93
N ILE A 132 -6.57 -3.40 -12.59
CA ILE A 132 -6.83 -3.01 -11.19
C ILE A 132 -7.60 -4.09 -10.44
N THR A 133 -8.62 -4.67 -11.08
CA THR A 133 -9.42 -5.75 -10.49
C THR A 133 -8.60 -7.02 -10.31
N GLU A 134 -7.73 -7.35 -11.29
CA GLU A 134 -6.83 -8.51 -11.22
C GLU A 134 -5.79 -8.36 -10.10
N VAL A 135 -5.15 -7.20 -10.02
CA VAL A 135 -4.11 -6.93 -9.01
C VAL A 135 -4.73 -6.69 -7.62
N GLY A 136 -5.94 -6.14 -7.56
CA GLY A 136 -6.63 -5.79 -6.32
C GLY A 136 -6.20 -4.45 -5.69
N CYS A 137 -5.51 -3.59 -6.45
CA CYS A 137 -5.17 -2.24 -6.01
C CYS A 137 -4.91 -1.25 -7.16
N LEU A 138 -5.01 0.04 -6.86
CA LEU A 138 -4.55 1.14 -7.70
C LEU A 138 -3.84 2.19 -6.83
N ALA A 139 -2.71 2.71 -7.30
CA ALA A 139 -2.25 4.02 -6.91
C ALA A 139 -2.08 4.88 -8.17
N ALA A 140 -2.79 6.01 -8.22
CA ALA A 140 -2.70 6.96 -9.31
C ALA A 140 -2.60 8.38 -8.78
N VAL A 141 -2.01 9.27 -9.56
CA VAL A 141 -1.86 10.68 -9.19
C VAL A 141 -1.96 11.56 -10.42
N ASN A 142 -2.64 12.69 -10.24
CA ASN A 142 -2.59 13.83 -11.13
C ASN A 142 -2.18 15.08 -10.35
N ASN A 143 -2.14 16.20 -11.06
CA ASN A 143 -1.73 17.51 -10.53
C ASN A 143 -2.45 18.00 -9.26
N SER A 144 -3.62 17.44 -8.91
CA SER A 144 -4.45 17.91 -7.79
C SER A 144 -5.00 16.81 -6.89
N ALA A 145 -4.90 15.55 -7.30
CA ALA A 145 -5.51 14.42 -6.63
C ALA A 145 -4.63 13.18 -6.66
N ILE A 146 -4.73 12.39 -5.59
CA ILE A 146 -4.12 11.08 -5.43
C ILE A 146 -5.26 10.09 -5.25
N TYR A 147 -5.26 9.00 -6.01
CA TYR A 147 -6.27 7.96 -5.94
C TYR A 147 -5.62 6.68 -5.43
N LEU A 148 -6.14 6.16 -4.32
CA LEU A 148 -5.71 4.90 -3.71
C LEU A 148 -6.91 3.96 -3.70
N ALA A 149 -6.87 2.93 -4.55
CA ALA A 149 -7.90 1.89 -4.57
C ALA A 149 -7.38 0.60 -3.95
N TYR A 150 -8.24 -0.07 -3.20
CA TYR A 150 -7.93 -1.30 -2.47
C TYR A 150 -9.16 -2.21 -2.44
N SER A 151 -8.95 -3.52 -2.41
CA SER A 151 -9.99 -4.46 -2.00
C SER A 151 -9.88 -4.69 -0.50
N ALA A 152 -10.97 -4.54 0.26
CA ALA A 152 -10.98 -4.84 1.68
C ALA A 152 -10.77 -6.35 1.94
N SER A 153 -11.23 -7.19 1.01
CA SER A 153 -11.01 -8.64 1.03
C SER A 153 -9.54 -9.03 0.74
N ASN A 154 -8.80 -8.19 0.01
CA ASN A 154 -7.40 -8.40 -0.32
C ASN A 154 -6.56 -7.11 -0.14
N ILE A 155 -6.53 -6.61 1.10
CA ILE A 155 -5.81 -5.36 1.42
C ILE A 155 -4.30 -5.49 1.23
N TYR A 156 -3.76 -6.72 1.23
CA TYR A 156 -2.34 -6.96 1.06
C TYR A 156 -1.82 -6.43 -0.29
N SER A 157 -2.58 -6.60 -1.37
CA SER A 157 -2.22 -6.10 -2.70
C SER A 157 -1.91 -4.61 -2.71
N LEU A 158 -2.57 -3.81 -1.85
CA LEU A 158 -2.33 -2.37 -1.76
C LEU A 158 -0.87 -2.04 -1.43
N SER A 159 -0.17 -2.88 -0.67
CA SER A 159 1.25 -2.67 -0.34
C SER A 159 2.12 -2.49 -1.60
N ASN A 160 1.87 -3.28 -2.64
CA ASN A 160 2.59 -3.20 -3.91
C ASN A 160 2.32 -1.87 -4.63
N CYS A 161 1.05 -1.46 -4.67
CA CYS A 161 0.67 -0.18 -5.28
C CYS A 161 1.27 1.01 -4.52
N LEU A 162 1.24 0.99 -3.18
CA LEU A 162 1.82 2.04 -2.35
C LEU A 162 3.34 2.09 -2.49
N PHE A 163 4.01 0.94 -2.56
CA PHE A 163 5.45 0.89 -2.78
C PHE A 163 5.85 1.51 -4.13
N ALA A 164 5.13 1.18 -5.21
CA ALA A 164 5.34 1.78 -6.52
C ALA A 164 5.10 3.30 -6.51
N PHE A 165 4.05 3.74 -5.80
CA PHE A 165 3.71 5.15 -5.63
C PHE A 165 4.80 5.93 -4.87
N GLU A 166 5.28 5.43 -3.74
CA GLU A 166 6.35 6.06 -2.96
C GLU A 166 7.68 6.13 -3.75
N LYS A 167 7.97 5.08 -4.53
CA LYS A 167 9.11 5.07 -5.45
C LYS A 167 8.96 6.11 -6.56
N PHE A 168 7.74 6.35 -7.05
CA PHE A 168 7.47 7.41 -8.01
C PHE A 168 7.63 8.80 -7.39
N LEU A 169 7.05 9.07 -6.22
CA LEU A 169 7.17 10.36 -5.53
C LEU A 169 8.60 10.71 -5.16
N SER A 170 9.39 9.73 -4.68
CA SER A 170 10.80 9.94 -4.36
C SER A 170 11.66 10.31 -5.57
N LYS A 171 11.29 9.84 -6.77
CA LYS A 171 11.92 10.23 -8.03
C LYS A 171 11.43 11.58 -8.57
N ASN A 172 10.27 12.06 -8.10
CA ASN A 172 9.61 13.28 -8.56
C ASN A 172 9.37 14.27 -7.41
N PRO A 173 10.43 14.77 -6.74
CA PRO A 173 10.29 15.57 -5.53
C PRO A 173 9.52 16.88 -5.72
N ARG A 174 9.55 17.47 -6.92
CA ARG A 174 8.78 18.68 -7.25
C ARG A 174 7.27 18.43 -7.21
N LEU A 175 6.84 17.30 -7.77
CA LEU A 175 5.44 16.88 -7.72
C LEU A 175 5.04 16.54 -6.29
N ALA A 176 5.88 15.79 -5.57
CA ALA A 176 5.63 15.46 -4.16
C ALA A 176 5.47 16.72 -3.27
N LEU A 177 6.25 17.77 -3.50
CA LEU A 177 6.10 19.05 -2.80
C LEU A 177 4.83 19.79 -3.19
N LYS A 178 4.44 19.77 -4.48
CA LYS A 178 3.20 20.39 -4.97
C LYS A 178 1.95 19.74 -4.39
N LEU A 179 2.00 18.43 -4.15
CA LEU A 179 0.91 17.68 -3.55
C LEU A 179 0.74 17.98 -2.05
N ARG A 180 1.75 18.54 -1.36
CA ARG A 180 1.69 18.93 0.06
C ARG A 180 1.28 20.39 0.24
#